data_AF-A0A931VPQ9-F1
#
_entry.id   AF-A0A931VPQ9-F1
#
_cell.length_a   1.000
_cell.length_b   1.000
_cell.length_c   1.000
_cell.angle_alpha   90.00
_cell.angle_beta   90.00
_cell.angle_gamma   90.00
#
_symmetry.space_group_name_H-M   'P 1'
#
loop_
_entity.id
_entity.type
_entity.pdbx_description
1 polymer ?
#
loop_
_entity_poly.entity_id
_entity_poly.type
_entity_poly.pdbx_seq_one_letter_code
_entity_poly.pdbx_strand_id
1 'polypeptide(L)'
;MNNKNTGIIATIASVVLCGCPGLFLLLFGAISAFGGGTFSLGDQSGGIPPTVGFVLVCLALIFILIPVAVGFFMLRRKPTATIITPPSGPIPPAS
;
A
#
# COMPACT_ATOMS: atom_id res chain seq x y z
N MET A 1 -20.60 -6.64 3.61
CA MET A 1 -19.17 -6.77 3.99
C MET A 1 -18.98 -6.03 5.31
N ASN A 2 -18.49 -6.70 6.36
CA ASN A 2 -18.44 -6.15 7.72
C ASN A 2 -17.41 -4.99 7.80
N ASN A 3 -17.76 -3.90 8.49
CA ASN A 3 -16.94 -2.67 8.57
C ASN A 3 -15.50 -2.91 9.12
N LYS A 4 -15.32 -3.94 9.95
CA LYS A 4 -14.03 -4.37 10.48
C LYS A 4 -13.13 -5.02 9.41
N ASN A 5 -13.72 -5.76 8.48
CA ASN A 5 -12.97 -6.42 7.41
C ASN A 5 -12.52 -5.42 6.34
N THR A 6 -13.29 -4.35 6.11
CA THR A 6 -12.96 -3.35 5.08
C THR A 6 -11.59 -2.70 5.29
N GLY A 7 -11.23 -2.35 6.53
CA GLY A 7 -9.91 -1.74 6.82
C GLY A 7 -8.73 -2.70 6.64
N ILE A 8 -8.92 -3.97 7.02
CA ILE A 8 -7.93 -5.02 6.80
C ILE A 8 -7.76 -5.28 5.30
N ILE A 9 -8.87 -5.41 4.55
CA ILE A 9 -8.84 -5.62 3.10
C ILE A 9 -8.16 -4.45 2.40
N ALA A 10 -8.42 -3.20 2.80
CA ALA A 10 -7.78 -2.02 2.23
C ALA A 10 -6.26 -2.00 2.48
N THR A 11 -5.83 -2.41 3.68
CA THR A 11 -4.40 -2.48 4.02
C THR A 11 -3.71 -3.60 3.24
N ILE A 12 -4.32 -4.78 3.16
CA ILE A 12 -3.78 -5.91 2.37
C ILE A 12 -3.72 -5.54 0.89
N ALA A 13 -4.79 -4.95 0.32
CA ALA A 13 -4.81 -4.51 -1.07
C ALA A 13 -3.73 -3.47 -1.33
N SER A 14 -3.52 -2.51 -0.43
CA SER A 14 -2.44 -1.53 -0.54
C SER A 14 -1.06 -2.18 -0.47
N VAL A 15 -0.82 -3.15 0.41
CA VAL A 15 0.48 -3.83 0.50
C VAL A 15 0.73 -4.73 -0.71
N VAL A 16 -0.28 -5.39 -1.24
CA VAL A 16 -0.15 -6.26 -2.42
C VAL A 16 0.06 -5.43 -3.69
N LEU A 17 -0.74 -4.39 -3.92
CA LEU A 17 -0.59 -3.54 -5.11
C LEU A 17 0.64 -2.63 -5.04
N CYS A 18 1.06 -2.21 -3.84
CA CYS A 18 2.03 -1.14 -3.67
C CYS A 18 3.33 -1.61 -2.98
N GLY A 19 3.20 -2.40 -1.91
CA GLY A 19 4.34 -2.87 -1.12
C GLY A 19 5.19 -3.95 -1.81
N CYS A 20 4.56 -4.95 -2.42
CA CYS A 20 5.27 -6.05 -3.10
C CYS A 20 6.09 -5.58 -4.33
N PRO A 21 5.50 -4.82 -5.29
CA PRO A 21 6.30 -4.24 -6.38
C PRO A 21 7.26 -3.16 -5.86
N GLY A 22 6.87 -2.36 -4.86
CA GLY A 22 7.73 -1.34 -4.27
C GLY A 22 9.00 -1.91 -3.64
N LEU A 23 8.91 -3.02 -2.90
CA LEU A 23 10.07 -3.64 -2.26
C LEU A 23 11.06 -4.23 -3.28
N PHE A 24 10.56 -4.88 -4.33
CA PHE A 24 11.40 -5.36 -5.43
C PHE A 24 12.10 -4.22 -6.17
N LEU A 25 11.37 -3.15 -6.46
CA LEU A 25 11.92 -1.95 -7.10
C LEU A 25 12.92 -1.21 -6.20
N LEU A 26 12.73 -1.24 -4.88
CA LEU A 26 13.66 -0.64 -3.93
C LEU A 26 14.99 -1.40 -3.89
N LEU A 27 14.95 -2.73 -3.83
CA LEU A 27 16.15 -3.58 -3.85
C LEU A 27 16.90 -3.46 -5.18
N PHE A 28 16.19 -3.61 -6.30
CA PHE A 28 16.79 -3.51 -7.63
C PHE A 28 17.29 -2.09 -7.93
N GLY A 29 16.52 -1.07 -7.53
CA GLY A 29 16.88 0.33 -7.65
C GLY A 29 18.10 0.68 -6.81
N ALA A 30 18.20 0.19 -5.58
CA ALA A 30 19.34 0.44 -4.71
C ALA A 30 20.62 -0.16 -5.31
N ILE A 31 20.57 -1.43 -5.74
CA ILE A 31 21.70 -2.10 -6.40
C ILE A 31 22.12 -1.34 -7.68
N SER A 32 21.14 -0.89 -8.47
CA SER A 32 21.40 -0.10 -9.68
C SER A 32 21.95 1.30 -9.38
N ALA A 33 21.51 1.94 -8.31
CA ALA A 33 22.00 3.26 -7.88
C ALA A 33 23.45 3.22 -7.40
N PHE A 34 23.89 2.10 -6.80
CA PHE A 34 25.30 1.86 -6.44
C PHE A 34 26.17 1.41 -7.63
N GLY A 35 25.64 1.43 -8.85
CA GLY A 35 26.38 1.06 -10.07
C GLY A 35 26.50 -0.44 -10.30
N GLY A 36 25.80 -1.27 -9.52
CA GLY A 36 25.73 -2.72 -9.69
C GLY A 36 24.64 -3.19 -10.67
N GLY A 37 23.86 -2.27 -11.23
CA GLY A 37 22.78 -2.59 -12.16
C GLY A 37 23.33 -2.91 -13.54
N THR A 38 23.16 -4.15 -14.00
CA THR A 38 23.45 -4.56 -15.37
C THR A 38 22.18 -5.07 -16.03
N PHE A 39 22.05 -4.88 -17.33
CA PHE A 39 20.97 -5.45 -18.12
C PHE A 39 21.56 -6.25 -19.27
N SER A 40 20.92 -7.37 -19.60
CA SER A 40 21.28 -8.21 -20.74
C SER A 40 20.00 -8.53 -21.51
N LEU A 41 19.85 -7.93 -22.69
CA LEU A 41 18.73 -8.16 -23.61
C LEU A 41 19.28 -8.70 -24.93
N GLY A 42 19.34 -10.03 -25.05
CA GLY A 42 19.92 -10.70 -26.22
C GLY A 42 21.42 -10.44 -26.33
N ASP A 43 21.88 -9.99 -27.50
CA ASP A 43 23.29 -9.60 -27.73
C ASP A 43 23.68 -8.26 -27.08
N GLN A 44 22.70 -7.50 -26.56
CA GLN A 44 22.95 -6.19 -25.97
C GLN A 44 23.04 -6.32 -24.45
N SER A 45 24.27 -6.24 -23.93
CA SER A 45 24.53 -6.16 -22.50
C SER A 45 25.19 -4.83 -22.15
N GLY A 46 24.69 -4.19 -21.09
CA GLY A 46 25.12 -2.85 -20.70
C GLY A 46 24.89 -2.59 -19.21
N GLY A 47 25.52 -1.53 -18.71
CA GLY A 47 25.28 -1.03 -17.35
C GLY A 47 24.03 -0.15 -17.32
N ILE A 48 23.15 -0.38 -16.34
CA ILE A 48 22.05 0.54 -16.05
C ILE A 48 22.68 1.82 -15.48
N PRO A 49 22.41 3.00 -16.06
CA PRO A 49 22.93 4.23 -15.51
C PRO A 49 22.36 4.47 -14.09
N PRO A 50 23.20 4.87 -13.11
CA PRO A 50 22.78 4.99 -11.71
C PRO A 50 21.65 6.01 -11.49
N THR A 51 21.45 6.94 -12.42
CA THR A 51 20.29 7.85 -12.46
C THR A 51 18.96 7.09 -12.54
N VAL A 52 18.88 6.01 -13.32
CA VAL A 52 17.68 5.17 -13.42
C VAL A 52 17.45 4.42 -12.10
N GLY A 53 18.51 3.90 -11.48
CA GLY A 53 18.44 3.28 -10.16
C GLY A 53 17.88 4.25 -9.11
N PHE A 54 18.38 5.48 -9.08
CA PHE A 54 17.92 6.51 -8.14
C PHE A 54 16.44 6.85 -8.31
N VAL A 55 15.97 7.02 -9.56
CA VAL A 55 14.55 7.29 -9.86
C VAL A 55 13.66 6.13 -9.39
N LEU A 56 14.09 4.88 -9.61
CA LEU A 56 13.35 3.69 -9.17
C LEU A 56 13.25 3.60 -7.64
N VAL A 57 14.34 3.91 -6.92
CA VAL A 57 14.34 3.98 -5.44
C VAL A 57 13.38 5.06 -4.95
N CYS A 58 13.38 6.25 -5.58
CA CYS A 58 12.46 7.32 -5.21
C CYS A 58 10.99 6.92 -5.42
N LEU A 59 10.66 6.31 -6.56
CA LEU A 59 9.31 5.80 -6.80
C LEU A 59 8.91 4.74 -5.78
N ALA A 60 9.82 3.81 -5.47
CA ALA A 60 9.59 2.75 -4.49
C ALA A 60 9.34 3.30 -3.08
N LEU A 61 10.07 4.35 -2.67
CA LEU A 61 9.84 5.04 -1.40
C LEU A 61 8.43 5.66 -1.33
N ILE A 62 7.97 6.29 -2.41
CA ILE A 62 6.60 6.83 -2.49
C ILE A 62 5.58 5.69 -2.38
N PHE A 63 5.82 4.59 -3.09
CA PHE A 63 4.99 3.38 -3.04
C PHE A 63 4.97 2.73 -1.65
N ILE A 64 6.04 2.81 -0.85
CA ILE A 64 6.05 2.33 0.55
C ILE A 64 5.35 3.32 1.48
N LEU A 65 5.45 4.63 1.20
CA LEU A 65 4.81 5.66 2.00
C LEU A 65 3.28 5.51 2.01
N ILE A 66 2.68 5.08 0.88
CA ILE A 66 1.23 4.89 0.74
C ILE A 66 0.67 3.85 1.74
N PRO A 67 1.11 2.57 1.77
CA PRO A 67 0.63 1.58 2.72
C PRO A 67 0.97 1.95 4.17
N VAL A 68 2.08 2.66 4.42
CA VAL A 68 2.39 3.20 5.76
C VAL A 68 1.35 4.24 6.17
N ALA A 69 1.00 5.17 5.29
CA ALA A 69 -0.03 6.18 5.55
C ALA A 69 -1.42 5.55 5.72
N VAL A 70 -1.79 4.58 4.89
CA VAL A 70 -3.06 3.84 5.00
C VAL A 70 -3.12 3.06 6.30
N GLY A 71 -2.07 2.31 6.65
CA GLY A 71 -1.99 1.57 7.90
C GLY A 71 -2.05 2.49 9.12
N PHE A 72 -1.31 3.60 9.10
CA PHE A 72 -1.35 4.60 10.17
C PHE A 72 -2.74 5.25 10.30
N PHE A 73 -3.37 5.62 9.19
CA PHE A 73 -4.69 6.24 9.20
C PHE A 73 -5.78 5.25 9.65
N MET A 74 -5.66 3.97 9.27
CA MET A 74 -6.50 2.88 9.76
C MET A 74 -6.32 2.64 11.27
N LEU A 75 -5.09 2.69 11.79
CA LEU A 75 -4.82 2.49 13.22
C LEU A 75 -5.29 3.67 14.07
N ARG A 76 -5.23 4.89 13.53
CA ARG A 76 -5.68 6.12 14.20
C ARG A 76 -7.19 6.32 14.14
N ARG A 77 -7.86 5.83 13.10
CA ARG A 77 -9.32 5.81 13.00
C ARG A 77 -9.84 4.63 13.82
N LYS A 78 -10.18 4.88 15.09
CA LYS A 78 -11.03 3.95 15.85
C LYS A 78 -12.22 3.61 14.96
N PRO A 79 -12.57 2.33 14.74
CA PRO A 79 -13.73 2.00 13.95
C PRO A 79 -14.91 2.77 14.54
N THR A 80 -15.44 3.74 13.80
CA THR A 80 -16.75 4.28 14.09
C THR A 80 -17.65 3.07 14.00
N ALA A 81 -17.99 2.51 15.17
CA ALA A 81 -19.04 1.54 15.27
C ALA A 81 -20.21 2.22 14.57
N THR A 82 -20.54 1.73 13.38
CA THR A 82 -21.80 2.04 12.73
C THR A 82 -22.83 1.77 13.81
N ILE A 83 -23.36 2.83 14.43
CA ILE A 83 -24.46 2.72 15.37
C ILE A 83 -25.59 2.20 14.50
N ILE A 84 -25.79 0.89 14.56
CA ILE A 84 -27.02 0.27 14.10
C ILE A 84 -28.03 0.80 15.10
N THR A 85 -28.68 1.90 14.76
CA THR A 85 -29.86 2.37 15.47
C THR A 85 -30.79 1.16 15.55
N PRO A 86 -31.17 0.67 16.74
CA PRO A 86 -32.16 -0.39 16.84
C PRO A 86 -33.45 0.09 16.14
N PRO A 87 -34.20 -0.80 15.48
CA PRO A 87 -35.39 -0.39 14.75
C PRO A 87 -36.36 0.21 15.76
N SER A 88 -36.73 1.47 15.57
CA SER A 88 -37.85 2.09 16.26
C SER A 88 -39.12 1.36 15.84
N GLY A 89 -39.41 0.24 16.50
CA GLY A 89 -40.71 -0.42 16.42
C GLY A 89 -41.76 0.45 17.13
N PRO A 90 -43.02 0.44 16.67
CA PRO A 90 -44.05 1.32 17.21
C PRO A 90 -44.28 1.00 18.70
N ILE A 91 -44.11 2.00 19.57
CA ILE A 91 -44.59 1.92 20.96
C ILE A 91 -46.12 1.77 20.94
N PRO A 92 -46.70 0.78 21.63
CA PRO A 92 -48.16 0.68 21.74
C PRO A 92 -48.66 1.89 22.55
N PRO A 93 -49.76 2.54 22.13
CA PRO A 93 -50.36 3.59 22.95
C PRO A 93 -50.83 2.94 24.25
N ALA A 94 -50.42 3.52 25.38
CA ALA A 94 -51.00 3.16 26.66
C ALA A 94 -52.39 3.82 26.72
N SER A 95 -53.44 3.06 26.38
CA SER A 95 -54.85 3.25 26.74
C SER A 95 -55.64 2.01 26.31
#